data_AF-A0A350XC51-F1
#
_entry.id   AF-A0A350XC51-F1
#
_cell.length_a   1.000
_cell.length_b   1.000
_cell.length_c   1.000
_cell.angle_alpha   90.00
_cell.angle_beta   90.00
_cell.angle_gamma   90.00
#
_symmetry.space_group_name_H-M   'P 1'
#
loop_
_entity.id
_entity.type
_entity.pdbx_description
1 polymer ?
#
loop_
_entity_poly.entity_id
_entity_poly.type
_entity_poly.pdbx_seq_one_letter_code
_entity_poly.pdbx_strand_id
1 'polypeptide(L)' 'RQEFAKELRSQLDAAIKPLLQEIIADVTGVEVVAMLSDSDLNKKIAGFIAVLSDIPEIRDPESIPKVKKEKLADAGNDKQ' A
#
# COMPACT_ATOMS: atom_id res chain seq x y z
N ARG A 1 27.76 20.49 -3.49
CA ARG A 1 27.22 19.21 -4.03
C ARG A 1 26.10 18.65 -3.15
N GLN A 2 26.25 18.57 -1.82
CA GLN A 2 25.19 18.07 -0.93
C GLN A 2 23.92 18.94 -0.93
N GLU A 3 24.05 20.26 -1.02
CA GLU A 3 22.90 21.18 -1.09
C GLU A 3 22.05 20.94 -2.34
N PHE A 4 22.68 20.74 -3.50
CA PHE A 4 21.97 20.40 -4.74
C PHE A 4 21.23 19.05 -4.64
N ALA A 5 21.84 18.07 -3.99
CA ALA A 5 21.19 16.78 -3.75
C ALA A 5 19.98 16.90 -2.80
N LYS A 6 20.05 17.79 -1.81
CA LYS A 6 18.90 18.09 -0.93
C LYS A 6 17.79 18.81 -1.69
N GLU A 7 18.14 19.83 -2.47
CA GLU A 7 17.19 20.63 -3.26
C GLU A 7 16.46 19.77 -4.30
N LEU A 8 17.19 19.00 -5.09
CA LEU A 8 16.63 18.08 -6.07
C LEU A 8 15.67 17.08 -5.41
N ARG A 9 16.02 16.58 -4.22
CA ARG A 9 15.18 15.61 -3.52
C ARG A 9 13.95 16.25 -2.89
N SER A 10 14.05 17.49 -2.40
CA SER A 10 12.88 18.26 -1.96
C SER A 10 11.89 18.48 -3.11
N GLN A 11 12.39 18.75 -4.31
CA GLN A 11 11.57 18.88 -5.51
C GLN A 11 10.93 17.54 -5.92
N LEU A 12 11.68 16.44 -5.84
CA LEU A 12 11.15 15.10 -6.10
C LEU A 12 10.10 14.71 -5.05
N ASP A 13 10.34 14.96 -3.77
CA ASP A 13 9.38 14.70 -2.69
C ASP A 13 8.09 15.52 -2.90
N ALA A 14 8.21 16.78 -3.29
CA ALA A 14 7.06 17.63 -3.59
C ALA A 14 6.26 17.14 -4.81
N ALA A 15 6.91 16.52 -5.81
CA ALA A 15 6.24 15.96 -6.97
C ALA A 15 5.65 14.56 -6.72
N ILE A 16 6.30 13.75 -5.88
CA ILE A 16 5.90 12.36 -5.58
C ILE A 16 4.80 12.31 -4.52
N LYS A 17 4.82 13.22 -3.52
CA LYS A 17 3.82 13.26 -2.45
C LYS A 17 2.37 13.27 -2.96
N PRO A 18 1.97 14.14 -3.91
CA PRO A 18 0.61 14.16 -4.44
C PRO A 18 0.21 12.82 -5.06
N LEU A 19 1.12 12.20 -5.83
CA LEU A 19 0.87 10.90 -6.46
C LEU A 19 0.68 9.79 -5.42
N LEU A 20 1.50 9.77 -4.36
CA LEU A 20 1.35 8.80 -3.29
C LEU A 20 0.05 9.04 -2.51
N GLN A 21 -0.35 10.28 -2.27
CA GLN A 21 -1.63 10.60 -1.62
C GLN A 21 -2.81 10.06 -2.43
N GLU A 22 -2.80 10.27 -3.74
CA GLU A 22 -3.82 9.75 -4.67
C GLU A 22 -3.87 8.22 -4.62
N ILE A 23 -2.73 7.55 -4.78
CA ILE A 23 -2.66 6.08 -4.76
C ILE A 23 -3.14 5.51 -3.41
N ILE A 24 -2.72 6.13 -2.29
CA ILE A 24 -3.15 5.68 -0.96
C ILE A 24 -4.65 5.87 -0.81
N ALA A 25 -5.19 7.01 -1.25
CA ALA A 25 -6.62 7.28 -1.19
C ALA A 25 -7.42 6.29 -2.03
N ASP A 26 -6.95 5.97 -3.24
CA ASP A 26 -7.58 5.00 -4.13
C ASP A 26 -7.57 3.58 -3.56
N VAL A 27 -6.45 3.16 -2.97
CA VAL A 27 -6.30 1.80 -2.40
C VAL A 27 -7.12 1.65 -1.12
N THR A 28 -7.16 2.68 -0.28
CA THR A 28 -7.81 2.63 1.02
C THR A 28 -9.27 3.05 0.99
N GLY A 29 -9.71 3.74 -0.08
CA GLY A 29 -11.01 4.39 -0.16
C GLY A 29 -11.18 5.58 0.80
N VAL A 30 -10.08 6.03 1.43
CA VAL A 30 -10.08 7.07 2.46
C VAL A 30 -9.08 8.16 2.12
N GLU A 31 -9.49 9.41 2.28
CA GLU A 31 -8.65 10.58 2.00
C GLU A 31 -7.42 10.65 2.92
N VAL A 32 -6.28 11.09 2.36
CA VAL A 32 -5.05 11.37 3.11
C VAL A 32 -5.03 12.84 3.55
N VAL A 33 -5.22 13.09 4.85
CA VAL A 33 -5.28 14.44 5.45
C VAL A 33 -3.90 15.07 5.60
N ALA A 34 -2.88 14.25 5.87
CA ALA A 34 -1.51 14.73 6.01
C ALA A 34 -0.50 13.66 5.59
N MET A 35 0.65 14.11 5.09
CA MET A 35 1.76 13.23 4.75
C MET A 35 3.09 13.82 5.20
N LEU A 36 3.82 13.06 6.01
CA LEU A 36 5.19 13.36 6.42
C LEU A 36 6.14 12.46 5.63
N SER A 37 7.24 13.02 5.12
CA SER A 37 8.32 12.26 4.49
C SER A 37 9.64 12.60 5.16
N ASP A 38 10.47 11.59 5.35
CA ASP A 38 11.87 11.77 5.70
C ASP A 38 12.74 10.79 4.92
N SER A 39 13.98 11.17 4.62
CA SER A 39 14.88 10.39 3.79
C SER A 39 16.33 10.57 4.21
N ASP A 40 16.97 9.48 4.64
CA ASP A 40 18.39 9.42 4.98
C ASP A 40 19.21 8.95 3.76
N LEU A 41 20.01 9.85 3.18
CA LEU A 41 20.91 9.57 2.06
C LEU A 41 22.05 8.61 2.42
N ASN A 42 22.57 8.69 3.65
CA ASN A 42 23.70 7.88 4.08
C ASN A 42 23.27 6.42 4.25
N LYS A 43 22.05 6.23 4.74
CA LYS A 43 21.45 4.90 4.92
C LYS A 43 20.68 4.42 3.69
N LYS A 44 20.45 5.29 2.69
CA LYS A 44 19.63 5.03 1.50
C LYS A 44 18.20 4.58 1.85
N ILE A 45 17.64 5.15 2.92
CA ILE A 45 16.29 4.84 3.40
C ILE A 45 15.40 6.06 3.17
N ALA A 46 14.14 5.82 2.80
CA ALA A 46 13.07 6.80 2.77
C ALA A 46 11.88 6.25 3.56
N GLY A 47 11.27 7.10 4.39
CA GLY A 47 10.11 6.77 5.20
C GLY A 47 8.99 7.77 4.95
N PHE A 48 7.76 7.28 4.94
CA PHE A 48 6.56 8.09 4.76
C PHE A 48 5.56 7.72 5.84
N ILE A 49 4.88 8.74 6.40
CA ILE A 49 3.76 8.57 7.31
C ILE A 49 2.58 9.30 6.69
N ALA A 50 1.51 8.56 6.39
CA ALA A 50 0.25 9.10 5.91
C ALA A 50 -0.79 9.07 7.05
N VAL A 51 -1.49 10.18 7.24
CA VAL A 51 -2.62 10.29 8.18
C VAL A 51 -3.90 10.28 7.37
N LEU A 52 -4.75 9.31 7.63
CA LEU A 52 -6.03 9.13 6.95
C LEU A 52 -7.15 9.86 7.69
N SER A 53 -8.18 10.29 6.97
CA SER A 53 -9.35 10.98 7.56
C SER A 53 -10.24 10.05 8.37
N ASP A 54 -10.26 8.76 8.03
CA ASP A 54 -11.00 7.71 8.71
C ASP A 54 -10.23 6.38 8.70
N ILE A 55 -10.77 5.38 9.40
CA ILE A 55 -10.24 4.01 9.36
C ILE A 55 -10.68 3.38 8.03
N PRO A 56 -9.74 2.93 7.19
CA PRO A 56 -10.10 2.31 5.93
C PRO A 56 -10.77 0.96 6.17
N GLU A 57 -11.73 0.63 5.32
CA GLU A 57 -12.43 -0.65 5.37
C GLU A 57 -11.49 -1.74 4.83
N ILE A 58 -10.69 -2.31 5.74
CA ILE A 58 -9.77 -3.40 5.39
C ILE A 58 -10.63 -4.63 5.06
N ARG A 59 -10.54 -5.14 3.83
CA ARG A 59 -11.04 -6.48 3.52
C ARG A 59 -10.32 -7.46 4.43
N ASP A 60 -11.05 -7.98 5.41
CA ASP A 60 -10.53 -8.93 6.38
C ASP A 60 -9.92 -10.14 5.61
N PRO A 61 -8.63 -10.46 5.77
CA PRO A 61 -8.06 -11.63 5.11
C PRO A 61 -8.74 -12.94 5.55
N GLU A 62 -9.46 -12.94 6.68
CA GLU A 62 -10.33 -14.02 7.13
C GLU A 62 -11.68 -14.08 6.39
N SER A 63 -12.13 -12.99 5.73
CA SER A 63 -13.37 -12.96 4.95
C SER A 63 -13.21 -13.49 3.52
N ILE A 64 -11.99 -13.87 3.11
CA ILE A 64 -11.76 -14.60 1.86
C ILE A 64 -12.10 -16.06 2.15
N PRO A 65 -13.22 -16.62 1.64
CA PRO A 65 -13.54 -18.01 1.87
C PRO A 65 -12.42 -18.86 1.26
N LYS A 66 -11.56 -19.43 2.12
CA LYS A 66 -10.56 -20.42 1.75
C LYS A 66 -11.36 -21.58 1.15
N VAL A 67 -11.46 -21.64 -0.18
CA VAL A 67 -12.13 -22.73 -0.88
C VAL A 67 -11.41 -24.00 -0.46
N LYS A 68 -12.02 -24.78 0.44
CA LYS A 68 -11.51 -26.09 0.81
C LYS A 68 -11.47 -26.92 -0.46
N LYS A 69 -10.27 -27.26 -0.93
CA LYS A 69 -10.01 -28.22 -2.02
C LYS A 69 -10.36 -29.65 -1.60
N GLU A 70 -11.51 -29.85 -0.98
CA GLU A 70 -12.02 -31.14 -0.53
C GLU A 70 -13.44 -31.29 -1.08
N LYS A 71 -13.55 -31.46 -2.41
CA LYS A 71 -14.67 -32.09 -3.13
C LYS A 71 -14.50 -31.98 -4.66
N LEU A 72 -13.29 -32.28 -5.16
CA LEU A 72 -13.06 -32.54 -6.59
C LEU A 72 -12.46 -33.94 -6.84
N ALA A 73 -12.39 -34.79 -5.80
CA ALA A 73 -11.81 -36.12 -5.91
C ALA A 73 -12.80 -37.28 -5.69
N ASP A 74 -14.12 -37.03 -5.65
CA ASP A 74 -15.13 -38.08 -5.42
C ASP A 74 -16.21 -38.16 -6.52
N ALA A 75 -15.87 -37.74 -7.74
CA ALA A 75 -16.68 -38.02 -8.92
C ALA A 75 -15.88 -38.96 -9.84
N GLY A 76 -15.68 -40.19 -9.39
CA GLY A 76 -14.84 -41.13 -10.12
C GLY A 76 -14.84 -42.56 -9.63
N ASN A 77 -15.87 -43.02 -8.90
CA ASN A 77 -16.14 -44.46 -8.78
C ASN A 77 -17.55 -44.71 -8.24
N ASP A 78 -18.54 -44.84 -9.12
CA ASP A 78 -19.56 -45.84 -8.86
C ASP A 78 -20.11 -46.43 -10.15
N LYS A 79 -20.25 -47.75 -10.09
CA LYS A 79 -20.49 -48.68 -11.17
C LYS A 79 -21.98 -48.70 -11.52
N GLN A 80 -22.31 -48.75 -12.80
CA GLN A 80 -23.37 -49.59 -13.33
C GLN A 80 -22.90 -50.22 -14.64
#